data_AF-A0A7W1YQ44-F1
#
_entry.id   AF-A0A7W1YQ44-F1
#
_cell.length_a   1.000
_cell.length_b   1.000
_cell.length_c   1.000
_cell.angle_alpha   90.00
_cell.angle_beta   90.00
_cell.angle_gamma   90.00
#
_symmetry.space_group_name_H-M   'P 1'
#
loop_
_entity.id
_entity.type
_entity.pdbx_description
1 polymer ?
#
loop_
_entity_poly.entity_id
_entity_poly.type
_entity_poly.pdbx_seq_one_letter_code
_entity_poly.pdbx_strand_id
1 'polypeptide(L)'
;MFELSHAMDHLLHSYPEILSRLDHLVTGEAFFSIFRQLSDNYSPTLTVTRVQAPLVKQILAQGPGNQERMHFDPSLRRSGSMAIRVGTNRPALWLSAHADICSYLTGPWDGSGYPLTPFCTHNASPGRRAAMALATPRQPGPLERLCEGEMVTLENNTVRFECTRTDLPFQTRVVHHLAAAWDRASDHLVGFLDNEGGSTALILAAQILSHYDANALLLLNDEEEGPVDRGNQGFSRAANRLLHRTPLDEHPDYVVVVDGHSQAQLMARGIEPAFGQGASFTGVTSLARGAVTPPQLLAFTRELALELGRRGISLVEDPHYVGRSDDISAMQWTPNVSIIGYP
;
A
#
# COMPACT_ATOMS: atom_id res chain seq x y z
N MET A 1 22.69 -17.04 -12.18
CA MET A 1 23.81 -16.08 -12.20
C MET A 1 24.14 -15.53 -13.59
N PHE A 2 24.52 -16.30 -14.62
CA PHE A 2 24.87 -15.74 -15.95
C PHE A 2 23.69 -15.12 -16.73
N GLU A 3 22.47 -15.64 -16.54
CA GLU A 3 21.30 -15.21 -17.33
C GLU A 3 20.76 -13.84 -16.90
N LEU A 4 20.73 -13.53 -15.60
CA LEU A 4 20.20 -12.24 -15.12
C LEU A 4 21.12 -11.07 -15.45
N SER A 5 22.43 -11.23 -15.26
CA SER A 5 23.41 -10.19 -15.63
C SER A 5 23.28 -9.87 -17.12
N HIS A 6 23.17 -10.88 -17.98
CA HIS A 6 22.99 -10.67 -19.41
C HIS A 6 21.65 -9.99 -19.74
N ALA A 7 20.56 -10.37 -19.08
CA ALA A 7 19.26 -9.73 -19.25
C ALA A 7 19.29 -8.25 -18.80
N MET A 8 19.99 -7.95 -17.70
CA MET A 8 20.17 -6.58 -17.20
C MET A 8 21.02 -5.75 -18.17
N ASP A 9 22.10 -6.30 -18.71
CA ASP A 9 22.93 -5.63 -19.71
C ASP A 9 22.14 -5.36 -21.00
N HIS A 10 21.32 -6.31 -21.44
CA HIS A 10 20.42 -6.13 -22.57
C HIS A 10 19.37 -5.04 -22.30
N LEU A 11 18.79 -5.00 -21.10
CA LEU A 11 17.84 -3.96 -20.68
C LEU A 11 18.50 -2.58 -20.75
N LEU A 12 19.68 -2.43 -20.16
CA LEU A 12 20.43 -1.17 -20.13
C LEU A 12 20.90 -0.76 -21.53
N HIS A 13 21.21 -1.71 -22.41
CA HIS A 13 21.51 -1.42 -23.80
C HIS A 13 20.28 -0.92 -24.57
N SER A 14 19.13 -1.55 -24.32
CA SER A 14 17.86 -1.20 -24.97
C SER A 14 17.28 0.11 -24.44
N TYR A 15 17.57 0.44 -23.17
CA TYR A 15 17.08 1.61 -22.45
C TYR A 15 18.23 2.32 -21.71
N PRO A 16 19.16 2.97 -22.43
CA PRO A 16 20.39 3.53 -21.85
C PRO A 16 20.14 4.63 -20.81
N GLU A 17 19.00 5.29 -20.85
CA GLU A 17 18.61 6.35 -19.92
C GLU A 17 17.79 5.86 -18.72
N ILE A 18 17.61 4.53 -18.54
CA ILE A 18 16.69 4.04 -17.51
C ILE A 18 17.11 4.42 -16.10
N LEU A 19 18.41 4.32 -15.79
CA LEU A 19 18.94 4.67 -14.48
C LEU A 19 18.91 6.18 -14.24
N SER A 20 19.34 6.99 -15.21
CA SER A 20 19.30 8.45 -15.06
C SER A 20 17.88 8.99 -14.94
N ARG A 21 16.91 8.36 -15.62
CA ARG A 21 15.49 8.70 -15.46
C ARG A 21 14.93 8.28 -14.11
N LEU A 22 15.32 7.12 -13.59
CA LEU A 22 14.98 6.70 -12.23
C LEU A 22 15.50 7.72 -11.22
N ASP A 23 16.78 8.11 -11.29
CA ASP A 23 17.39 9.08 -10.38
C ASP A 23 16.71 10.47 -10.47
N HIS A 24 16.27 10.86 -11.66
CA HIS A 24 15.62 12.15 -11.87
C HIS A 24 14.19 12.19 -11.31
N LEU A 25 13.43 11.11 -11.44
CA LEU A 25 11.99 11.08 -11.15
C LEU A 25 11.66 10.45 -9.79
N VAL A 26 12.50 9.53 -9.29
CA VAL A 26 12.31 8.85 -8.00
C VAL A 26 13.20 9.51 -6.96
N THR A 27 12.76 10.65 -6.46
CA THR A 27 13.45 11.42 -5.40
C THR A 27 12.66 11.39 -4.10
N GLY A 28 13.32 11.68 -2.96
CA GLY A 28 12.65 11.84 -1.67
C GLY A 28 11.56 12.92 -1.71
N GLU A 29 11.80 14.02 -2.43
CA GLU A 29 10.82 15.08 -2.66
C GLU A 29 9.60 14.61 -3.46
N ALA A 30 9.82 13.88 -4.56
CA ALA A 30 8.74 13.37 -5.39
C ALA A 30 7.90 12.36 -4.60
N PHE A 31 8.56 11.44 -3.89
CA PHE A 31 7.91 10.48 -3.00
C PHE A 31 7.10 11.19 -1.92
N PHE A 32 7.72 12.06 -1.12
CA PHE A 32 7.04 12.73 -0.02
C PHE A 32 5.87 13.61 -0.49
N SER A 33 6.00 14.27 -1.64
CA SER A 33 4.93 15.10 -2.20
C SER A 33 3.67 14.28 -2.51
N ILE A 34 3.82 13.08 -3.09
CA ILE A 34 2.71 12.17 -3.39
C ILE A 34 2.21 11.53 -2.10
N PHE A 35 3.12 10.97 -1.29
CA PHE A 35 2.81 10.32 -0.02
C PHE A 35 2.00 11.22 0.89
N ARG A 36 2.42 12.48 1.08
CA ARG A 36 1.69 13.44 1.92
C ARG A 36 0.26 13.66 1.43
N GLN A 37 0.07 13.80 0.11
CA GLN A 37 -1.26 13.99 -0.45
C GLN A 37 -2.17 12.78 -0.18
N LEU A 38 -1.65 11.57 -0.35
CA LEU A 38 -2.41 10.35 -0.09
C LEU A 38 -2.69 10.16 1.42
N SER A 39 -1.65 10.23 2.24
CA SER A 39 -1.71 10.05 3.70
C SER A 39 -2.63 11.07 4.39
N ASP A 40 -2.65 12.33 3.94
CA ASP A 40 -3.51 13.36 4.55
C ASP A 40 -4.96 13.34 4.02
N ASN A 41 -5.23 12.55 2.97
CA ASN A 41 -6.54 12.37 2.34
C ASN A 41 -7.21 11.07 2.82
N TYR A 42 -7.62 11.04 4.09
CA TYR A 42 -8.08 9.83 4.78
C TYR A 42 -9.12 9.01 4.01
N SER A 43 -8.71 7.79 3.66
CA SER A 43 -9.44 6.80 2.88
C SER A 43 -9.72 5.54 3.70
N PRO A 44 -10.56 5.60 4.76
CA PRO A 44 -10.91 4.39 5.50
C PRO A 44 -11.50 3.34 4.56
N THR A 45 -11.31 2.06 4.90
CA THR A 45 -11.85 0.93 4.13
C THR A 45 -13.29 1.13 3.65
N LEU A 46 -13.56 0.76 2.39
CA LEU A 46 -14.78 0.99 1.59
C LEU A 46 -14.92 2.39 0.98
N THR A 47 -13.87 3.22 1.02
CA THR A 47 -13.95 4.59 0.48
C THR A 47 -12.89 4.93 -0.56
N VAL A 48 -11.91 4.05 -0.80
CA VAL A 48 -10.71 4.34 -1.63
C VAL A 48 -11.08 4.84 -3.02
N THR A 49 -11.92 4.11 -3.76
CA THR A 49 -12.34 4.49 -5.12
C THR A 49 -13.04 5.85 -5.20
N ARG A 50 -13.59 6.32 -4.09
CA ARG A 50 -14.31 7.59 -4.02
C ARG A 50 -13.44 8.73 -3.51
N VAL A 51 -12.53 8.44 -2.59
CA VAL A 51 -11.69 9.41 -1.89
C VAL A 51 -10.34 9.57 -2.59
N GLN A 52 -9.60 8.48 -2.81
CA GLN A 52 -8.28 8.51 -3.42
C GLN A 52 -8.33 8.59 -4.94
N ALA A 53 -9.32 7.99 -5.62
CA ALA A 53 -9.29 7.93 -7.09
C ALA A 53 -9.26 9.30 -7.77
N PRO A 54 -10.04 10.32 -7.34
CA PRO A 54 -9.94 11.65 -7.91
C PRO A 54 -8.56 12.29 -7.68
N LEU A 55 -7.96 12.06 -6.51
CA LEU A 55 -6.63 12.57 -6.16
C LEU A 55 -5.54 11.89 -7.00
N VAL A 56 -5.54 10.57 -7.08
CA VAL A 56 -4.58 9.81 -7.89
C VAL A 56 -4.66 10.21 -9.37
N LYS A 57 -5.88 10.39 -9.91
CA LYS A 57 -6.07 10.90 -11.27
C LYS A 57 -5.42 12.27 -11.46
N GLN A 58 -5.56 13.17 -10.48
CA GLN A 58 -4.93 14.48 -10.52
C GLN A 58 -3.40 14.37 -10.46
N ILE A 59 -2.86 13.56 -9.55
CA ILE A 59 -1.41 13.32 -9.39
C ILE A 59 -0.82 12.80 -10.69
N LEU A 60 -1.47 11.83 -11.35
CA LEU A 60 -1.01 11.29 -12.63
C LEU A 60 -1.02 12.36 -13.72
N ALA A 61 -2.10 13.13 -13.84
CA ALA A 61 -2.24 14.17 -14.85
C ALA A 61 -1.23 15.33 -14.69
N GLN A 62 -0.80 15.59 -13.46
CA GLN A 62 0.20 16.64 -13.13
C GLN A 62 1.63 16.09 -13.10
N GLY A 63 1.78 14.76 -13.13
CA GLY A 63 3.06 14.08 -12.97
C GLY A 63 3.89 14.01 -14.25
N PRO A 64 5.19 13.67 -14.12
CA PRO A 64 6.14 13.61 -15.24
C PRO A 64 6.00 12.37 -16.15
N GLY A 65 4.96 11.56 -15.95
CA GLY A 65 4.70 10.37 -16.76
C GLY A 65 4.20 10.71 -18.17
N ASN A 66 4.42 9.79 -19.11
CA ASN A 66 3.83 9.86 -20.44
C ASN A 66 2.33 9.53 -20.38
N GLN A 67 1.49 10.56 -20.46
CA GLN A 67 0.03 10.46 -20.33
C GLN A 67 -0.62 9.64 -21.45
N GLU A 68 -0.01 9.56 -22.63
CA GLU A 68 -0.55 8.78 -23.75
C GLU A 68 -0.44 7.27 -23.50
N ARG A 69 0.48 6.85 -22.62
CA ARG A 69 0.73 5.45 -22.27
C ARG A 69 0.16 5.04 -20.92
N MET A 70 -0.54 5.95 -20.22
CA MET A 70 -1.17 5.68 -18.93
C MET A 70 -2.69 5.77 -19.05
N HIS A 71 -3.38 4.74 -18.58
CA HIS A 71 -4.84 4.72 -18.49
C HIS A 71 -5.27 4.47 -17.05
N PHE A 72 -6.01 5.43 -16.49
CA PHE A 72 -6.52 5.35 -15.13
C PHE A 72 -7.97 4.85 -15.12
N ASP A 73 -8.25 3.82 -14.32
CA ASP A 73 -9.60 3.35 -13.98
C ASP A 73 -9.84 3.55 -12.48
N PRO A 74 -10.84 4.37 -12.08
CA PRO A 74 -11.11 4.63 -10.67
C PRO A 74 -11.72 3.43 -9.93
N SER A 75 -12.21 2.41 -10.63
CA SER A 75 -12.69 1.15 -10.03
C SER A 75 -12.71 0.05 -11.07
N LEU A 76 -11.55 -0.55 -11.32
CA LEU A 76 -11.38 -1.54 -12.36
C LEU A 76 -12.37 -2.70 -12.16
N ARG A 77 -13.23 -2.93 -13.15
CA ARG A 77 -14.27 -3.98 -13.11
C ARG A 77 -15.19 -3.85 -11.88
N ARG A 78 -15.37 -2.62 -11.38
CA ARG A 78 -16.12 -2.27 -10.17
C ARG A 78 -15.65 -3.02 -8.92
N SER A 79 -14.37 -3.41 -8.89
CA SER A 79 -13.83 -4.28 -7.84
C SER A 79 -13.60 -3.56 -6.52
N GLY A 80 -13.52 -2.22 -6.52
CA GLY A 80 -12.96 -1.46 -5.39
C GLY A 80 -11.47 -1.15 -5.56
N SER A 81 -10.80 -1.77 -6.53
CA SER A 81 -9.40 -1.47 -6.87
C SER A 81 -9.34 -0.36 -7.90
N MET A 82 -8.61 0.70 -7.60
CA MET A 82 -8.21 1.66 -8.63
C MET A 82 -7.05 1.06 -9.43
N ALA A 83 -6.95 1.39 -10.71
CA ALA A 83 -5.91 0.85 -11.57
C ALA A 83 -5.24 1.91 -12.43
N ILE A 84 -3.93 1.77 -12.59
CA ILE A 84 -3.13 2.50 -13.56
C ILE A 84 -2.57 1.45 -14.52
N ARG A 85 -3.13 1.41 -15.74
CA ARG A 85 -2.59 0.56 -16.80
C ARG A 85 -1.53 1.34 -17.58
N VAL A 86 -0.33 0.79 -17.65
CA VAL A 86 0.76 1.30 -18.47
C VAL A 86 0.91 0.43 -19.71
N GLY A 87 1.08 1.07 -20.87
CA GLY A 87 1.28 0.39 -22.15
C GLY A 87 -0.01 0.10 -22.92
N THR A 88 0.13 -0.51 -24.09
CA THR A 88 -0.96 -0.74 -25.04
C THR A 88 -1.41 -2.21 -25.12
N ASN A 89 -0.58 -3.13 -24.64
CA ASN A 89 -0.85 -4.56 -24.68
C ASN A 89 -1.41 -5.06 -23.34
N ARG A 90 -1.84 -6.33 -23.30
CA ARG A 90 -2.26 -6.98 -22.05
C ARG A 90 -1.13 -6.88 -21.01
N PRO A 91 -1.39 -6.37 -19.80
CA PRO A 91 -0.40 -6.35 -18.73
C PRO A 91 -0.25 -7.74 -18.12
N ALA A 92 0.89 -8.39 -18.37
CA ALA A 92 1.26 -9.67 -17.76
C ALA A 92 1.79 -9.49 -16.32
N LEU A 93 2.35 -8.32 -16.01
CA LEU A 93 2.84 -7.92 -14.70
C LEU A 93 1.82 -7.06 -13.97
N TRP A 94 1.38 -7.50 -12.80
CA TRP A 94 0.57 -6.69 -11.89
C TRP A 94 1.40 -6.28 -10.68
N LEU A 95 1.32 -5.01 -10.30
CA LEU A 95 1.91 -4.47 -9.09
C LEU A 95 0.77 -4.03 -8.17
N SER A 96 0.79 -4.41 -6.89
CA SER A 96 -0.35 -4.25 -5.99
C SER A 96 0.07 -3.63 -4.67
N ALA A 97 -0.62 -2.58 -4.25
CA ALA A 97 -0.57 -2.00 -2.91
C ALA A 97 -2.00 -1.62 -2.52
N HIS A 98 -2.34 -1.63 -1.23
CA HIS A 98 -3.63 -1.11 -0.79
C HIS A 98 -3.53 0.38 -0.46
N ALA A 99 -4.66 1.06 -0.55
CA ALA A 99 -4.81 2.49 -0.29
C ALA A 99 -5.93 2.76 0.73
N ASP A 100 -6.54 1.71 1.29
CA ASP A 100 -7.37 1.88 2.47
C ASP A 100 -6.53 1.91 3.74
N ILE A 101 -6.98 2.73 4.70
CA ILE A 101 -6.36 2.84 6.02
C ILE A 101 -7.23 2.18 7.10
N CYS A 102 -6.57 1.65 8.12
CA CYS A 102 -7.16 1.21 9.38
C CYS A 102 -8.23 2.21 9.90
N SER A 103 -9.43 1.71 10.22
CA SER A 103 -10.53 2.55 10.71
C SER A 103 -11.39 1.86 11.77
N TYR A 104 -12.23 2.65 12.42
CA TYR A 104 -13.13 2.23 13.50
C TYR A 104 -14.52 2.79 13.27
N LEU A 105 -15.52 2.17 13.90
CA LEU A 105 -16.92 2.61 13.86
C LEU A 105 -17.38 3.02 15.26
N THR A 106 -17.99 4.19 15.39
CA THR A 106 -18.57 4.64 16.66
C THR A 106 -19.81 3.83 17.05
N GLY A 107 -19.90 3.45 18.32
CA GLY A 107 -21.14 3.09 18.99
C GLY A 107 -21.94 4.33 19.44
N PRO A 108 -22.97 4.17 20.29
CA PRO A 108 -23.66 5.31 20.89
C PRO A 108 -22.78 6.03 21.92
N TRP A 109 -22.99 7.33 22.12
CA TRP A 109 -22.34 8.08 23.19
C TRP A 109 -22.68 7.49 24.57
N ASP A 110 -21.66 7.17 25.37
CA ASP A 110 -21.83 6.51 26.68
C ASP A 110 -21.74 7.45 27.89
N GLY A 111 -21.59 8.76 27.66
CA GLY A 111 -21.36 9.77 28.69
C GLY A 111 -19.89 10.19 28.82
N SER A 112 -18.95 9.34 28.39
CA SER A 112 -17.50 9.60 28.44
C SER A 112 -16.84 9.64 27.07
N GLY A 113 -17.42 8.97 26.08
CA GLY A 113 -16.90 8.88 24.73
C GLY A 113 -17.81 8.05 23.83
N TYR A 114 -17.33 7.79 22.62
CA TYR A 114 -17.90 6.79 21.73
C TYR A 114 -17.10 5.49 21.85
N PRO A 115 -17.68 4.37 22.29
CA PRO A 115 -17.01 3.08 22.17
C PRO A 115 -16.75 2.79 20.68
N LEU A 116 -15.59 2.23 20.37
CA LEU A 116 -15.18 1.96 19.00
C LEU A 116 -15.18 0.46 18.71
N THR A 117 -15.75 0.09 17.57
CA THR A 117 -15.59 -1.22 16.96
C THR A 117 -14.49 -1.12 15.88
N PRO A 118 -13.36 -1.83 16.02
CA PRO A 118 -12.35 -1.88 14.98
C PRO A 118 -12.89 -2.44 13.66
N PHE A 119 -12.48 -1.84 12.56
CA PHE A 119 -12.72 -2.31 11.19
C PHE A 119 -11.38 -2.43 10.47
N CYS A 120 -10.50 -3.20 11.12
CA CYS A 120 -9.16 -3.61 10.75
C CYS A 120 -8.60 -4.45 11.90
N THR A 121 -7.37 -4.96 11.77
CA THR A 121 -6.67 -5.59 12.90
C THR A 121 -6.18 -4.53 13.89
N HIS A 122 -6.79 -4.44 15.08
CA HIS A 122 -6.35 -3.51 16.12
C HIS A 122 -5.11 -4.02 16.87
N ASN A 123 -3.94 -3.46 16.54
CA ASN A 123 -2.66 -3.77 17.20
C ASN A 123 -2.11 -2.59 18.03
N ALA A 124 -2.93 -1.61 18.39
CA ALA A 124 -2.44 -0.45 19.15
C ALA A 124 -2.18 -0.83 20.62
N SER A 125 -1.05 -0.38 21.17
CA SER A 125 -0.79 -0.49 22.60
C SER A 125 -1.71 0.45 23.42
N PRO A 126 -1.97 0.14 24.71
CA PRO A 126 -2.71 1.03 25.59
C PRO A 126 -2.14 2.46 25.58
N GLY A 127 -3.02 3.46 25.59
CA GLY A 127 -2.65 4.87 25.51
C GLY A 127 -3.64 5.73 24.75
N ARG A 128 -3.27 7.00 24.56
CA ARG A 128 -4.07 8.02 23.87
C ARG A 128 -3.37 8.44 22.59
N ARG A 129 -4.11 8.54 21.49
CA ARG A 129 -3.60 8.93 20.17
C ARG A 129 -4.58 9.89 19.53
N ALA A 130 -4.07 10.91 18.83
CA ALA A 130 -4.92 11.80 18.06
C ALA A 130 -5.75 11.00 17.04
N ALA A 131 -6.99 11.41 16.83
CA ALA A 131 -7.95 10.76 15.96
C ALA A 131 -8.92 11.76 15.32
N MET A 132 -9.52 11.36 14.20
CA MET A 132 -10.43 12.17 13.41
C MET A 132 -11.71 11.39 13.14
N ALA A 133 -12.86 12.01 13.43
CA ALA A 133 -14.16 11.51 12.98
C ALA A 133 -14.47 12.03 11.57
N LEU A 134 -14.93 11.13 10.69
CA LEU A 134 -15.15 11.39 9.27
C LEU A 134 -16.60 11.16 8.89
N ALA A 135 -17.14 12.06 8.06
CA ALA A 135 -18.48 11.94 7.55
C ALA A 135 -18.61 10.80 6.52
N THR A 136 -19.83 10.30 6.35
CA THR A 136 -20.15 9.41 5.24
C THR A 136 -19.94 10.14 3.91
N PRO A 137 -19.27 9.54 2.92
CA PRO A 137 -19.02 10.18 1.64
C PRO A 137 -20.31 10.53 0.90
N ARG A 138 -20.51 11.82 0.59
CA ARG A 138 -21.67 12.31 -0.19
C ARG A 138 -21.35 12.58 -1.66
N GLN A 139 -20.09 12.88 -1.98
CA GLN A 139 -19.56 13.11 -3.33
C GLN A 139 -18.17 12.47 -3.45
N PRO A 140 -17.60 12.29 -4.65
CA PRO A 140 -16.19 11.96 -4.81
C PRO A 140 -15.29 13.05 -4.22
N GLY A 141 -14.14 12.66 -3.67
CA GLY A 141 -13.17 13.56 -3.03
C GLY A 141 -13.01 13.31 -1.52
N PRO A 142 -12.27 14.19 -0.83
CA PRO A 142 -11.96 14.06 0.59
C PRO A 142 -13.22 13.94 1.47
N LEU A 143 -13.15 13.11 2.51
CA LEU A 143 -14.22 13.02 3.50
C LEU A 143 -14.24 14.28 4.38
N GLU A 144 -15.45 14.75 4.71
CA GLU A 144 -15.61 15.86 5.66
C GLU A 144 -15.13 15.45 7.05
N ARG A 145 -14.27 16.27 7.65
CA ARG A 145 -13.74 16.13 9.00
C ARG A 145 -14.79 16.65 9.99
N LEU A 146 -15.45 15.75 10.72
CA LEU A 146 -16.56 16.08 11.62
C LEU A 146 -16.08 16.65 12.97
N CYS A 147 -15.02 16.08 13.52
CA CYS A 147 -14.32 16.59 14.70
C CYS A 147 -12.98 15.86 14.92
N GLU A 148 -12.07 16.58 15.58
CA GLU A 148 -10.86 16.04 16.17
C GLU A 148 -11.14 15.51 17.58
N GLY A 149 -10.35 14.52 18.00
CA GLY A 149 -10.39 13.96 19.34
C GLY A 149 -9.23 13.02 19.58
N GLU A 150 -9.40 12.15 20.56
CA GLU A 150 -8.41 11.13 20.91
C GLU A 150 -9.04 9.74 20.88
N MET A 151 -8.32 8.81 20.26
CA MET A 151 -8.56 7.40 20.41
C MET A 151 -7.82 6.91 21.64
N VAL A 152 -8.57 6.35 22.59
CA VAL A 152 -8.06 5.84 23.86
C VAL A 152 -8.18 4.32 23.86
N THR A 153 -7.03 3.65 23.86
CA THR A 153 -6.94 2.19 24.02
C THR A 153 -6.66 1.89 25.49
N LEU A 154 -7.53 1.11 26.12
CA LEU A 154 -7.40 0.67 27.52
C LEU A 154 -6.59 -0.63 27.62
N GLU A 155 -6.15 -0.99 28.83
CA GLU A 155 -5.35 -2.20 29.08
C GLU A 155 -6.04 -3.50 28.64
N ASN A 156 -7.38 -3.51 28.60
CA ASN A 156 -8.18 -4.65 28.14
C ASN A 156 -8.42 -4.65 26.60
N ASN A 157 -7.67 -3.85 25.84
CA ASN A 157 -7.81 -3.65 24.38
C ASN A 157 -9.17 -3.09 23.93
N THR A 158 -9.98 -2.57 24.85
CA THR A 158 -11.15 -1.78 24.45
C THR A 158 -10.70 -0.40 23.98
N VAL A 159 -11.38 0.11 22.96
CA VAL A 159 -11.03 1.37 22.32
C VAL A 159 -12.24 2.29 22.34
N ARG A 160 -11.99 3.57 22.60
CA ARG A 160 -13.01 4.63 22.55
C ARG A 160 -12.48 5.86 21.85
N PHE A 161 -13.39 6.66 21.30
CA PHE A 161 -13.11 7.99 20.76
C PHE A 161 -13.68 9.04 21.70
N GLU A 162 -12.80 9.85 22.26
CA GLU A 162 -13.14 10.98 23.13
C GLU A 162 -13.00 12.27 22.32
N CYS A 163 -14.09 13.04 22.20
CA CYS A 163 -14.10 14.32 21.50
C CYS A 163 -15.11 15.28 22.16
N THR A 164 -15.13 16.53 21.71
CA THR A 164 -16.03 17.57 22.23
C THR A 164 -17.48 17.41 21.77
N ARG A 165 -17.75 16.57 20.77
CA ARG A 165 -19.09 16.31 20.22
C ARG A 165 -19.73 15.10 20.90
N THR A 166 -21.03 15.20 21.15
CA THR A 166 -21.86 14.11 21.69
C THR A 166 -22.99 13.70 20.74
N ASP A 167 -23.01 14.27 19.53
CA ASP A 167 -24.06 14.15 18.53
C ASP A 167 -23.56 13.53 17.19
N LEU A 168 -22.39 12.88 17.18
CA LEU A 168 -21.92 12.16 15.99
C LEU A 168 -22.95 11.11 15.56
N PRO A 169 -23.21 10.96 14.24
CA PRO A 169 -24.03 9.88 13.72
C PRO A 169 -23.55 8.51 14.21
N PHE A 170 -24.48 7.58 14.39
CA PHE A 170 -24.14 6.20 14.70
C PHE A 170 -23.27 5.59 13.61
N GLN A 171 -22.25 4.81 13.98
CA GLN A 171 -21.29 4.20 13.05
C GLN A 171 -20.51 5.22 12.21
N THR A 172 -20.23 6.39 12.78
CA THR A 172 -19.28 7.36 12.21
C THR A 172 -17.90 6.69 12.11
N ARG A 173 -17.19 6.94 11.00
CA ARG A 173 -15.83 6.45 10.81
C ARG A 173 -14.87 7.26 11.65
N VAL A 174 -14.01 6.59 12.41
CA VAL A 174 -12.91 7.20 13.15
C VAL A 174 -11.60 6.59 12.65
N VAL A 175 -10.63 7.43 12.38
CA VAL A 175 -9.26 7.04 12.00
C VAL A 175 -8.26 7.68 12.95
N HIS A 176 -7.03 7.19 12.98
CA HIS A 176 -5.94 7.93 13.62
C HIS A 176 -5.75 9.29 12.94
N HIS A 177 -5.16 10.25 13.65
CA HIS A 177 -4.84 11.55 13.08
C HIS A 177 -3.35 11.79 13.21
N LEU A 178 -2.64 11.62 12.09
CA LEU A 178 -1.21 11.88 11.97
C LEU A 178 -0.97 12.56 10.62
N ALA A 179 -0.67 13.86 10.64
CA ALA A 179 -0.31 14.57 9.43
C ALA A 179 1.03 14.06 8.91
N ALA A 180 1.14 13.85 7.60
CA ALA A 180 2.38 13.40 7.00
C ALA A 180 3.47 14.46 7.12
N ALA A 181 4.64 14.06 7.62
CA ALA A 181 5.78 14.93 7.81
C ALA A 181 7.09 14.22 7.42
N TRP A 182 8.05 15.00 6.95
CA TRP A 182 9.40 14.56 6.63
C TRP A 182 10.39 15.37 7.45
N ASP A 183 11.06 14.71 8.39
CA ASP A 183 12.20 15.29 9.08
C ASP A 183 13.44 15.13 8.20
N ARG A 184 13.85 16.22 7.54
CA ARG A 184 15.02 16.24 6.65
C ARG A 184 16.35 16.06 7.38
N ALA A 185 16.40 16.24 8.71
CA ALA A 185 17.62 16.06 9.46
C ALA A 185 17.92 14.58 9.74
N SER A 186 16.88 13.80 10.07
CA SER A 186 16.98 12.35 10.29
C SER A 186 16.61 11.52 9.05
N ASP A 187 16.10 12.17 8.00
CA ASP A 187 15.51 11.54 6.82
C ASP A 187 14.36 10.58 7.13
N HIS A 188 13.63 10.85 8.21
CA HIS A 188 12.49 10.04 8.63
C HIS A 188 11.16 10.64 8.18
N LEU A 189 10.29 9.74 7.70
CA LEU A 189 8.93 10.04 7.28
C LEU A 189 7.95 9.51 8.32
N VAL A 190 6.93 10.29 8.62
CA VAL A 190 5.79 9.88 9.46
C VAL A 190 4.49 10.17 8.72
N GLY A 191 3.46 9.36 8.97
CA GLY A 191 2.15 9.44 8.32
C GLY A 191 1.48 8.06 8.30
N PHE A 192 0.45 7.91 7.47
CA PHE A 192 -0.16 6.61 7.17
C PHE A 192 0.72 5.82 6.21
N LEU A 193 1.84 5.29 6.71
CA LEU A 193 2.77 4.51 5.90
C LEU A 193 2.08 3.29 5.30
N ASP A 194 1.37 2.53 6.13
CA ASP A 194 0.57 1.35 5.77
C ASP A 194 -0.79 1.78 5.16
N ASN A 195 -1.00 1.68 3.84
CA ASN A 195 -0.01 1.38 2.79
C ASN A 195 0.10 2.49 1.74
N GLU A 196 -0.04 3.76 2.17
CA GLU A 196 0.18 4.90 1.29
C GLU A 196 1.64 5.02 0.82
N GLY A 197 2.59 4.42 1.55
CA GLY A 197 3.97 4.26 1.11
C GLY A 197 4.08 3.38 -0.15
N GLY A 198 3.46 2.21 -0.14
CA GLY A 198 3.40 1.31 -1.30
C GLY A 198 2.61 1.93 -2.45
N SER A 199 1.46 2.55 -2.15
CA SER A 199 0.65 3.27 -3.13
C SER A 199 1.43 4.39 -3.84
N THR A 200 2.23 5.15 -3.08
CA THR A 200 3.13 6.17 -3.63
C THR A 200 4.19 5.57 -4.56
N ALA A 201 4.82 4.47 -4.13
CA ALA A 201 5.82 3.77 -4.94
C ALA A 201 5.24 3.28 -6.27
N LEU A 202 4.00 2.78 -6.27
CA LEU A 202 3.31 2.38 -7.49
C LEU A 202 3.00 3.56 -8.41
N ILE A 203 2.54 4.70 -7.88
CA ILE A 203 2.30 5.89 -8.71
C ILE A 203 3.58 6.37 -9.40
N LEU A 204 4.70 6.41 -8.66
CA LEU A 204 6.02 6.74 -9.24
C LEU A 204 6.44 5.69 -10.28
N ALA A 205 6.26 4.40 -9.99
CA ALA A 205 6.56 3.32 -10.93
C ALA A 205 5.76 3.45 -12.22
N ALA A 206 4.45 3.81 -12.16
CA ALA A 206 3.66 4.07 -13.36
C ALA A 206 4.24 5.23 -14.18
N GLN A 207 4.62 6.32 -13.53
CA GLN A 207 5.22 7.49 -14.19
C GLN A 207 6.53 7.11 -14.89
N ILE A 208 7.39 6.30 -14.27
CA ILE A 208 8.62 5.79 -14.90
C ILE A 208 8.30 4.86 -16.07
N LEU A 209 7.52 3.79 -15.82
CA LEU A 209 7.26 2.73 -16.80
C LEU A 209 6.56 3.26 -18.05
N SER A 210 5.79 4.34 -17.91
CA SER A 210 5.12 4.99 -19.04
C SER A 210 6.08 5.53 -20.12
N HIS A 211 7.36 5.72 -19.81
CA HIS A 211 8.37 6.17 -20.78
C HIS A 211 8.97 5.03 -21.62
N TYR A 212 8.65 3.78 -21.32
CA TYR A 212 9.24 2.60 -21.93
C TYR A 212 8.19 1.72 -22.57
N ASP A 213 8.65 0.72 -23.36
CA ASP A 213 7.75 -0.30 -23.88
C ASP A 213 7.37 -1.36 -22.83
N ALA A 214 6.82 -0.88 -21.72
CA ALA A 214 6.33 -1.69 -20.62
C ALA A 214 4.82 -1.89 -20.73
N ASN A 215 4.35 -3.06 -20.27
CA ASN A 215 2.93 -3.38 -20.13
C ASN A 215 2.69 -3.88 -18.70
N ALA A 216 2.11 -3.04 -17.86
CA ALA A 216 1.91 -3.33 -16.43
C ALA A 216 0.56 -2.79 -15.94
N LEU A 217 0.00 -3.46 -14.93
CA LEU A 217 -1.19 -3.01 -14.22
C LEU A 217 -0.81 -2.70 -12.78
N LEU A 218 -0.91 -1.44 -12.39
CA LEU A 218 -0.64 -1.02 -11.02
C LEU A 218 -1.98 -0.85 -10.31
N LEU A 219 -2.15 -1.54 -9.20
CA LEU A 219 -3.40 -1.64 -8.44
C LEU A 219 -3.24 -0.95 -7.10
N LEU A 220 -4.20 -0.09 -6.80
CA LEU A 220 -4.36 0.59 -5.51
C LEU A 220 -5.68 0.10 -4.92
N ASN A 221 -5.59 -0.90 -4.03
CA ASN A 221 -6.74 -1.68 -3.57
C ASN A 221 -7.46 -1.05 -2.38
N ASP A 222 -8.72 -1.43 -2.24
CA ASP A 222 -9.56 -1.16 -1.06
C ASP A 222 -9.78 -2.48 -0.32
N GLU A 223 -10.20 -2.41 0.94
CA GLU A 223 -10.55 -3.57 1.75
C GLU A 223 -9.45 -4.63 1.85
N GLU A 224 -8.19 -4.20 1.92
CA GLU A 224 -7.12 -5.04 2.43
C GLU A 224 -7.29 -5.17 3.95
N GLU A 225 -7.32 -4.03 4.64
CA GLU A 225 -7.37 -3.93 6.10
C GLU A 225 -8.64 -4.55 6.67
N GLY A 226 -9.77 -4.19 6.04
CA GLY A 226 -11.02 -4.95 6.06
C GLY A 226 -11.65 -5.25 7.44
N PRO A 227 -12.79 -5.96 7.45
CA PRO A 227 -13.27 -6.58 8.68
C PRO A 227 -12.26 -7.60 9.20
N VAL A 228 -12.12 -7.66 10.53
CA VAL A 228 -11.32 -8.67 11.23
C VAL A 228 -11.95 -10.05 11.04
N ASP A 229 -11.58 -10.78 9.99
CA ASP A 229 -11.97 -12.17 9.81
C ASP A 229 -10.75 -13.11 9.94
N ARG A 230 -11.00 -14.28 10.53
CA ARG A 230 -10.01 -15.31 10.84
C ARG A 230 -9.67 -16.20 9.63
N GLY A 231 -10.24 -15.94 8.46
CA GLY A 231 -10.05 -16.73 7.24
C GLY A 231 -9.45 -15.94 6.08
N ASN A 232 -8.72 -16.64 5.20
CA ASN A 232 -8.13 -16.07 3.98
C ASN A 232 -9.18 -15.57 2.96
N GLN A 233 -10.46 -15.90 3.12
CA GLN A 233 -11.54 -15.44 2.25
C GLN A 233 -12.14 -14.08 2.64
N GLY A 234 -11.80 -13.57 3.84
CA GLY A 234 -12.29 -12.27 4.33
C GLY A 234 -11.32 -11.10 4.13
N PHE A 235 -10.08 -11.39 3.73
CA PHE A 235 -8.97 -10.44 3.60
C PHE A 235 -8.78 -10.01 2.13
N SER A 236 -8.29 -8.79 1.87
CA SER A 236 -7.99 -8.31 0.50
C SER A 236 -9.17 -8.40 -0.46
N ARG A 237 -10.34 -7.91 -0.02
CA ARG A 237 -11.61 -8.18 -0.70
C ARG A 237 -11.71 -7.51 -2.07
N ALA A 238 -11.12 -6.33 -2.28
CA ALA A 238 -11.13 -5.70 -3.61
C ALA A 238 -10.26 -6.48 -4.60
N ALA A 239 -9.06 -6.89 -4.19
CA ALA A 239 -8.18 -7.72 -5.01
C ALA A 239 -8.86 -9.05 -5.37
N ASN A 240 -9.49 -9.72 -4.40
CA ASN A 240 -10.25 -10.94 -4.63
C ASN A 240 -11.38 -10.74 -5.66
N ARG A 241 -12.21 -9.70 -5.47
CA ARG A 241 -13.29 -9.36 -6.41
C ARG A 241 -12.76 -9.02 -7.80
N LEU A 242 -11.63 -8.32 -7.90
CA LEU A 242 -11.01 -7.98 -9.18
C LEU A 242 -10.63 -9.25 -9.94
N LEU A 243 -9.90 -10.16 -9.29
CA LEU A 243 -9.45 -11.40 -9.91
C LEU A 243 -10.62 -12.28 -10.37
N HIS A 244 -11.67 -12.44 -9.55
CA HIS A 244 -12.88 -13.17 -9.93
C HIS A 244 -13.66 -12.54 -11.10
N ARG A 245 -13.53 -11.23 -11.31
CA ARG A 245 -14.20 -10.50 -12.40
C ARG A 245 -13.31 -10.32 -13.63
N THR A 246 -12.06 -10.76 -13.56
CA THR A 246 -11.10 -10.70 -14.65
C THR A 246 -11.21 -11.99 -15.48
N PRO A 247 -11.39 -11.89 -16.81
CA PRO A 247 -11.32 -13.05 -17.70
C PRO A 247 -10.01 -13.82 -17.53
N LEU A 248 -10.06 -15.14 -17.69
CA LEU A 248 -8.90 -16.01 -17.50
C LEU A 248 -7.73 -15.64 -18.42
N ASP A 249 -8.03 -15.17 -19.64
CA ASP A 249 -7.06 -14.71 -20.62
C ASP A 249 -6.56 -13.28 -20.37
N GLU A 250 -6.98 -12.65 -19.27
CA GLU A 250 -6.53 -11.33 -18.81
C GLU A 250 -5.84 -11.39 -17.43
N HIS A 251 -5.76 -12.55 -16.79
CA HIS A 251 -5.10 -12.70 -15.48
C HIS A 251 -3.59 -12.40 -15.52
N PRO A 252 -2.99 -12.03 -14.37
CA PRO A 252 -1.55 -11.79 -14.32
C PRO A 252 -0.76 -13.08 -14.52
N ASP A 253 0.35 -12.99 -15.25
CA ASP A 253 1.36 -14.05 -15.28
C ASP A 253 2.27 -13.94 -14.04
N TYR A 254 2.46 -12.71 -13.53
CA TYR A 254 3.28 -12.39 -12.36
C TYR A 254 2.67 -11.23 -11.57
N VAL A 255 2.64 -11.36 -10.23
CA VAL A 255 2.21 -10.30 -9.31
C VAL A 255 3.35 -9.94 -8.35
N VAL A 256 3.59 -8.64 -8.18
CA VAL A 256 4.37 -8.10 -7.06
C VAL A 256 3.41 -7.41 -6.11
N VAL A 257 3.38 -7.87 -4.87
CA VAL A 257 2.63 -7.21 -3.79
C VAL A 257 3.61 -6.35 -3.00
N VAL A 258 3.24 -5.10 -2.80
CA VAL A 258 4.00 -4.05 -2.14
C VAL A 258 3.32 -3.69 -0.83
N ASP A 259 3.99 -3.94 0.30
CA ASP A 259 3.41 -3.70 1.63
C ASP A 259 4.43 -3.37 2.72
N GLY A 260 3.97 -2.95 3.89
CA GLY A 260 4.79 -2.68 5.06
C GLY A 260 5.32 -3.95 5.74
N HIS A 261 6.64 -4.04 5.89
CA HIS A 261 7.32 -5.11 6.62
C HIS A 261 7.59 -4.67 8.06
N SER A 262 6.56 -4.74 8.91
CA SER A 262 6.60 -4.19 10.27
C SER A 262 7.85 -4.54 11.08
N GLN A 263 8.64 -3.52 11.45
CA GLN A 263 9.80 -3.66 12.35
C GLN A 263 9.43 -3.61 13.85
N ALA A 264 8.15 -3.47 14.20
CA ALA A 264 7.72 -3.23 15.58
C ALA A 264 8.16 -4.32 16.57
N GLN A 265 8.15 -5.59 16.16
CA GLN A 265 8.59 -6.70 17.00
C GLN A 265 10.11 -6.69 17.26
N LEU A 266 10.90 -6.23 16.30
CA LEU A 266 12.35 -6.10 16.44
C LEU A 266 12.67 -4.98 17.42
N MET A 267 12.05 -3.81 17.22
CA MET A 267 12.20 -2.67 18.10
C MET A 267 11.79 -2.99 19.54
N ALA A 268 10.69 -3.72 19.75
CA ALA A 268 10.24 -4.15 21.08
C ALA A 268 11.23 -5.09 21.79
N ARG A 269 12.11 -5.76 21.03
CA ARG A 269 13.19 -6.62 21.56
C ARG A 269 14.53 -5.89 21.67
N GLY A 270 14.58 -4.59 21.36
CA GLY A 270 15.81 -3.81 21.32
C GLY A 270 16.74 -4.19 20.15
N ILE A 271 16.20 -4.79 19.10
CA ILE A 271 16.92 -5.09 17.86
C ILE A 271 16.78 -3.89 16.93
N GLU A 272 17.90 -3.47 16.32
CA GLU A 272 17.92 -2.34 15.39
C GLU A 272 17.02 -2.61 14.18
N PRO A 273 16.11 -1.68 13.81
CA PRO A 273 15.25 -1.85 12.65
C PRO A 273 16.02 -1.74 11.33
N ALA A 274 15.46 -2.26 10.26
CA ALA A 274 16.05 -2.18 8.92
C ALA A 274 15.82 -0.84 8.19
N PHE A 275 15.39 0.23 8.89
CA PHE A 275 15.15 1.53 8.27
C PHE A 275 16.40 2.07 7.55
N GLY A 276 16.21 2.61 6.35
CA GLY A 276 17.29 3.13 5.50
C GLY A 276 18.15 2.06 4.81
N GLN A 277 17.90 0.77 5.03
CA GLN A 277 18.67 -0.31 4.38
C GLN A 277 18.18 -0.64 2.96
N GLY A 278 17.11 -0.01 2.49
CA GLY A 278 16.50 -0.24 1.18
C GLY A 278 15.10 -0.85 1.27
N ALA A 279 14.55 -1.24 0.12
CA ALA A 279 13.32 -2.03 0.07
C ALA A 279 13.57 -3.42 0.66
N SER A 280 12.52 -4.08 1.13
CA SER A 280 12.59 -5.44 1.68
C SER A 280 11.92 -6.44 0.74
N PHE A 281 12.28 -7.72 0.84
CA PHE A 281 11.53 -8.82 0.24
C PHE A 281 11.53 -10.04 1.13
N THR A 282 10.55 -10.92 0.99
CA THR A 282 10.52 -12.20 1.72
C THR A 282 10.00 -13.32 0.84
N GLY A 283 10.37 -14.56 1.18
CA GLY A 283 9.82 -15.75 0.54
C GLY A 283 8.46 -16.19 1.10
N VAL A 284 8.02 -15.63 2.23
CA VAL A 284 6.84 -16.12 2.94
C VAL A 284 6.15 -15.04 3.78
N THR A 285 4.82 -15.01 3.76
CA THR A 285 4.01 -14.18 4.66
C THR A 285 3.21 -15.02 5.65
N SER A 286 3.00 -14.45 6.84
CA SER A 286 2.22 -15.02 7.95
C SER A 286 2.52 -16.49 8.28
N LEU A 287 3.81 -16.87 8.27
CA LEU A 287 4.26 -18.24 8.50
C LEU A 287 3.59 -19.27 7.54
N ALA A 288 3.53 -18.91 6.26
CA ALA A 288 2.90 -19.69 5.17
C ALA A 288 1.37 -19.80 5.23
N ARG A 289 0.70 -18.99 6.06
CA ARG A 289 -0.75 -18.80 5.99
C ARG A 289 -1.15 -17.75 4.93
N GLY A 290 -0.23 -16.86 4.57
CA GLY A 290 -0.36 -15.97 3.43
C GLY A 290 0.22 -16.62 2.16
N ALA A 291 0.93 -15.86 1.33
CA ALA A 291 1.66 -16.39 0.19
C ALA A 291 3.03 -16.98 0.54
N VAL A 292 3.49 -17.86 -0.35
CA VAL A 292 4.84 -18.40 -0.40
C VAL A 292 5.36 -18.16 -1.81
N THR A 293 6.43 -17.36 -1.93
CA THR A 293 7.06 -17.09 -3.22
C THR A 293 7.74 -18.36 -3.75
N PRO A 294 7.49 -18.76 -5.00
CA PRO A 294 8.13 -19.94 -5.59
C PRO A 294 9.67 -19.88 -5.53
N PRO A 295 10.37 -21.01 -5.32
CA PRO A 295 11.82 -21.02 -5.14
C PRO A 295 12.60 -20.34 -6.28
N GLN A 296 12.19 -20.53 -7.53
CA GLN A 296 12.82 -19.92 -8.69
C GLN A 296 12.66 -18.40 -8.71
N LEU A 297 11.52 -17.90 -8.25
CA LEU A 297 11.23 -16.47 -8.19
C LEU A 297 11.97 -15.82 -7.00
N LEU A 298 12.04 -16.50 -5.86
CA LEU A 298 12.85 -16.04 -4.72
C LEU A 298 14.34 -16.00 -5.07
N ALA A 299 14.84 -17.01 -5.78
CA ALA A 299 16.22 -17.01 -6.28
C ALA A 299 16.46 -15.86 -7.26
N PHE A 300 15.53 -15.62 -8.18
CA PHE A 300 15.57 -14.46 -9.07
C PHE A 300 15.62 -13.14 -8.28
N THR A 301 14.78 -12.94 -7.26
CA THR A 301 14.76 -11.71 -6.46
C THR A 301 16.09 -11.49 -5.72
N ARG A 302 16.73 -12.56 -5.22
CA ARG A 302 18.07 -12.47 -4.63
C ARG A 302 19.14 -12.09 -5.65
N GLU A 303 19.11 -12.67 -6.86
CA GLU A 303 20.03 -12.27 -7.93
C GLU A 303 19.78 -10.82 -8.36
N LEU A 304 18.51 -10.40 -8.45
CA LEU A 304 18.13 -9.01 -8.76
C LEU A 304 18.64 -8.03 -7.69
N ALA A 305 18.51 -8.38 -6.41
CA ALA A 305 19.04 -7.55 -5.32
C ALA A 305 20.55 -7.32 -5.45
N LEU A 306 21.32 -8.36 -5.81
CA LEU A 306 22.77 -8.23 -6.04
C LEU A 306 23.08 -7.31 -7.23
N GLU A 307 22.35 -7.44 -8.33
CA GLU A 307 22.55 -6.60 -9.51
C GLU A 307 22.13 -5.13 -9.28
N LEU A 308 21.03 -4.90 -8.59
CA LEU A 308 20.57 -3.57 -8.19
C LEU A 308 21.56 -2.93 -7.21
N GLY A 309 22.10 -3.70 -6.27
CA GLY A 309 23.09 -3.22 -5.29
C GLY A 309 24.37 -2.68 -5.95
N ARG A 310 24.83 -3.29 -7.05
CA ARG A 310 25.96 -2.77 -7.85
C ARG A 310 25.70 -1.38 -8.46
N ARG A 311 24.44 -0.96 -8.48
CA ARG A 311 23.94 0.29 -9.06
C ARG A 311 23.38 1.24 -8.00
N GLY A 312 23.62 0.96 -6.72
CA GLY A 312 23.19 1.82 -5.61
C GLY A 312 21.73 1.66 -5.20
N ILE A 313 21.00 0.68 -5.74
CA ILE A 313 19.61 0.40 -5.37
C ILE A 313 19.61 -0.80 -4.42
N SER A 314 19.22 -0.58 -3.17
CA SER A 314 19.24 -1.62 -2.14
C SER A 314 17.90 -2.35 -2.03
N LEU A 315 17.98 -3.69 -2.00
CA LEU A 315 16.87 -4.61 -1.79
C LEU A 315 17.34 -5.72 -0.84
N VAL A 316 16.71 -5.85 0.32
CA VAL A 316 17.18 -6.68 1.43
C VAL A 316 16.18 -7.80 1.71
N GLU A 317 16.68 -9.03 1.90
CA GLU A 317 15.83 -10.13 2.32
C GLU A 317 15.46 -9.96 3.80
N ASP A 318 14.16 -9.94 4.10
CA ASP A 318 13.65 -9.88 5.46
C ASP A 318 13.38 -11.29 6.00
N PRO A 319 14.19 -11.80 6.95
CA PRO A 319 14.01 -13.12 7.52
C PRO A 319 12.92 -13.14 8.62
N HIS A 320 12.30 -12.00 8.94
CA HIS A 320 11.36 -11.88 10.05
C HIS A 320 9.91 -12.10 9.61
N TYR A 321 9.00 -11.92 10.56
CA TYR A 321 7.58 -12.08 10.32
C TYR A 321 7.04 -10.93 9.48
N VAL A 322 6.54 -11.25 8.28
CA VAL A 322 5.75 -10.35 7.44
C VAL A 322 4.27 -10.72 7.54
N GLY A 323 3.41 -9.70 7.65
CA GLY A 323 1.96 -9.83 7.74
C GLY A 323 1.33 -10.43 6.48
N ARG A 324 0.01 -10.68 6.51
CA ARG A 324 -0.75 -11.03 5.32
C ARG A 324 -1.03 -9.75 4.52
N SER A 325 -1.15 -9.86 3.20
CA SER A 325 -1.46 -8.76 2.29
C SER A 325 -2.43 -9.20 1.17
N ASP A 326 -2.52 -8.41 0.10
CA ASP A 326 -3.18 -8.74 -1.16
C ASP A 326 -2.62 -10.00 -1.85
N ASP A 327 -1.46 -10.48 -1.40
CA ASP A 327 -0.78 -11.69 -1.85
C ASP A 327 -1.67 -12.94 -1.73
N ILE A 328 -2.54 -12.98 -0.71
CA ILE A 328 -3.50 -14.08 -0.49
C ILE A 328 -4.52 -14.20 -1.62
N SER A 329 -4.94 -13.08 -2.17
CA SER A 329 -5.87 -13.07 -3.30
C SER A 329 -5.14 -13.44 -4.58
N ALA A 330 -3.95 -12.89 -4.80
CA ALA A 330 -3.14 -13.14 -6.00
C ALA A 330 -2.75 -14.63 -6.16
N MET A 331 -2.33 -15.28 -5.08
CA MET A 331 -1.85 -16.67 -5.12
C MET A 331 -2.93 -17.71 -5.50
N GLN A 332 -4.21 -17.33 -5.45
CA GLN A 332 -5.31 -18.18 -5.89
C GLN A 332 -5.38 -18.30 -7.42
N TRP A 333 -4.73 -17.38 -8.15
CA TRP A 333 -4.85 -17.26 -9.60
C TRP A 333 -3.51 -17.39 -10.34
N THR A 334 -2.40 -17.02 -9.70
CA THR A 334 -1.06 -17.29 -10.24
C THR A 334 -0.12 -17.77 -9.13
N PRO A 335 0.73 -18.78 -9.37
CA PRO A 335 1.77 -19.16 -8.41
C PRO A 335 2.90 -18.12 -8.34
N ASN A 336 3.05 -17.27 -9.36
CA ASN A 336 4.15 -16.32 -9.44
C ASN A 336 3.77 -15.05 -8.67
N VAL A 337 4.02 -15.05 -7.36
CA VAL A 337 3.82 -13.90 -6.48
C VAL A 337 5.11 -13.57 -5.75
N SER A 338 5.58 -12.34 -5.89
CA SER A 338 6.68 -11.78 -5.10
C SER A 338 6.15 -10.85 -4.03
N ILE A 339 6.70 -10.97 -2.83
CA ILE A 339 6.42 -10.11 -1.70
C ILE A 339 7.60 -9.15 -1.55
N ILE A 340 7.40 -7.91 -1.92
CA ILE A 340 8.38 -6.82 -1.85
C ILE A 340 7.76 -5.71 -1.00
N GLY A 341 8.53 -4.93 -0.28
CA GLY A 341 7.97 -3.96 0.64
C GLY A 341 8.97 -2.95 1.12
N TYR A 342 8.63 -2.31 2.23
CA TYR A 342 9.48 -1.38 2.94
C TYR A 342 9.43 -1.69 4.44
N PRO A 343 10.55 -1.55 5.17
CA PRO A 343 10.61 -1.79 6.61
C PRO A 343 9.73 -0.80 7.40
#